data_AF-A0A7W9QKX1-F1
#
_entry.id   AF-A0A7W9QKX1-F1
#
_cell.length_a   1.000
_cell.length_b   1.000
_cell.length_c   1.000
_cell.angle_alpha   90.00
_cell.angle_beta   90.00
_cell.angle_gamma   90.00
#
_symmetry.space_group_name_H-M   'P 1'
#
loop_
_entity.id
_entity.type
_entity.pdbx_description
1 polymer ?
#
loop_
_entity_poly.entity_id
_entity_poly.type
_entity_poly.pdbx_seq_one_letter_code
_entity_poly.pdbx_strand_id
1 'polypeptide(L)'
;MRASFLLLAALGGAPAAVVPNTLPAGPVLVGAGADALARETRRQCPTVPTDRLTPADLLDAEDTFRDGLSVAQRQAMDRQLPQDGAFGPARCARSEGGASCPAAAYLEEIAGAGLMPRFVAGLCAPGAVR
;
A
#
# COMPACT_ATOMS: atom_id res chain seq x y z
N MET A 1 12.62 -29.80 -57.22
CA MET A 1 13.54 -29.27 -56.19
C MET A 1 12.67 -28.92 -54.99
N ARG A 2 12.63 -29.76 -53.95
CA ARG A 2 13.42 -29.69 -52.71
C ARG A 2 13.10 -28.48 -51.82
N ALA A 3 12.72 -28.83 -50.58
CA ALA A 3 12.98 -28.17 -49.30
C ALA A 3 11.89 -27.26 -48.70
N SER A 4 11.13 -27.91 -47.81
CA SER A 4 10.65 -27.46 -46.50
C SER A 4 11.35 -26.25 -45.88
N PHE A 5 10.58 -25.37 -45.22
CA PHE A 5 10.94 -24.84 -43.90
C PHE A 5 9.68 -24.67 -43.04
N LEU A 6 9.66 -25.45 -41.95
CA LEU A 6 8.85 -25.26 -40.75
C LEU A 6 9.32 -23.99 -40.02
N LEU A 7 8.38 -23.19 -39.51
CA LEU A 7 8.59 -22.24 -38.40
C LEU A 7 7.26 -22.17 -37.64
N LEU A 8 7.11 -23.04 -36.65
CA LEU A 8 7.25 -22.76 -35.21
C LEU A 8 6.24 -21.74 -34.67
N ALA A 9 5.44 -22.27 -33.74
CA ALA A 9 4.54 -21.56 -32.86
C ALA A 9 5.26 -20.45 -32.07
N ALA A 10 4.55 -19.35 -31.85
CA ALA A 10 4.69 -18.59 -30.63
C ALA A 10 3.30 -18.09 -30.23
N LEU A 11 2.70 -18.79 -29.27
CA LEU A 11 1.67 -18.26 -28.38
C LEU A 11 2.26 -17.05 -27.67
N GLY A 12 2.17 -15.88 -28.29
CA GLY A 12 2.40 -14.62 -27.62
C GLY A 12 1.18 -14.30 -26.77
N GLY A 13 1.09 -14.93 -25.60
CA GLY A 13 0.26 -14.41 -24.53
C GLY A 13 0.68 -12.96 -24.33
N ALA A 14 -0.20 -12.02 -24.67
CA ALA A 14 0.05 -10.62 -24.41
C ALA A 14 0.45 -10.51 -22.93
N PRO A 15 1.59 -9.87 -22.59
CA PRO A 15 1.82 -9.53 -21.21
C PRO A 15 0.61 -8.69 -20.81
N ALA A 16 -0.14 -9.15 -19.80
CA ALA A 16 -1.09 -8.30 -19.12
C ALA A 16 -0.32 -7.02 -18.82
N ALA A 17 -0.69 -5.92 -19.49
CA ALA A 17 -0.09 -4.64 -19.22
C ALA A 17 -0.18 -4.47 -17.71
N VAL A 18 0.96 -4.40 -17.05
CA VAL A 18 1.04 -4.00 -15.65
C VAL A 18 0.53 -2.57 -15.68
N VAL A 19 -0.79 -2.41 -15.50
CA VAL A 19 -1.40 -1.10 -15.36
C VAL A 19 -0.70 -0.51 -14.15
N PRO A 20 0.09 0.56 -14.31
CA PRO A 20 0.68 1.20 -13.16
C PRO A 20 -0.49 1.66 -12.30
N ASN A 21 -0.66 1.11 -11.10
CA ASN A 21 -1.54 1.73 -10.11
C ASN A 21 -0.81 2.97 -9.58
N THR A 22 -0.55 3.94 -10.46
CA THR A 22 0.19 5.16 -10.15
C THR A 22 -0.73 6.18 -9.51
N LEU A 23 -0.38 6.53 -8.27
CA LEU A 23 -0.65 7.83 -7.63
C LEU A 23 0.10 8.93 -8.45
N PRO A 24 -0.53 9.97 -9.04
CA PRO A 24 0.22 11.04 -9.69
C PRO A 24 0.84 12.02 -8.68
N ALA A 25 2.17 12.20 -8.83
CA ALA A 25 3.00 13.28 -8.29
C ALA A 25 3.07 13.45 -6.76
N GLY A 26 3.27 12.35 -6.04
CA GLY A 26 3.85 12.33 -4.69
C GLY A 26 4.97 11.28 -4.61
N PRO A 27 5.83 11.30 -3.57
CA PRO A 27 6.82 10.25 -3.39
C PRO A 27 6.11 8.89 -3.34
N VAL A 28 6.49 8.02 -4.28
CA VAL A 28 5.82 6.75 -4.54
C VAL A 28 5.98 5.84 -3.32
N LEU A 29 4.87 5.39 -2.74
CA LEU A 29 4.89 4.30 -1.76
C LEU A 29 5.16 3.00 -2.50
N VAL A 30 6.24 2.32 -2.13
CA VAL A 30 6.69 1.07 -2.74
C VAL A 30 6.69 -0.01 -1.67
N GLY A 31 6.19 -1.20 -2.00
CA GLY A 31 6.21 -2.36 -1.12
C GLY A 31 4.88 -3.11 -1.07
N ALA A 32 4.89 -4.27 -0.38
CA ALA A 32 3.73 -5.16 -0.32
C ALA A 32 2.50 -4.51 0.35
N GLY A 33 2.72 -3.60 1.31
CA GLY A 33 1.68 -2.80 1.95
C GLY A 33 0.99 -1.84 0.97
N ALA A 34 1.76 -1.11 0.16
CA ALA A 34 1.22 -0.21 -0.87
C ALA A 34 0.41 -0.96 -1.93
N ASP A 35 0.89 -2.14 -2.36
CA ASP A 35 0.15 -2.98 -3.28
C ASP A 35 -1.16 -3.51 -2.68
N ALA A 36 -1.16 -3.85 -1.39
CA ALA A 36 -2.35 -4.29 -0.66
C ALA A 36 -3.38 -3.17 -0.53
N LEU A 37 -2.93 -1.96 -0.19
CA LEU A 37 -3.76 -0.75 -0.18
C LEU A 37 -4.41 -0.51 -1.54
N ALA A 38 -3.63 -0.52 -2.62
CA ALA A 38 -4.14 -0.29 -3.98
C ALA A 38 -5.12 -1.37 -4.44
N ARG A 39 -4.89 -2.65 -4.11
CA ARG A 39 -5.83 -3.73 -4.41
C ARG A 39 -7.15 -3.56 -3.66
N GLU A 40 -7.08 -3.32 -2.36
CA GLU A 40 -8.27 -3.30 -1.53
C GLU A 40 -9.10 -2.02 -1.76
N THR A 41 -8.44 -0.89 -2.01
CA THR A 41 -9.12 0.34 -2.43
C THR A 41 -9.90 0.15 -3.73
N ARG A 42 -9.26 -0.42 -4.77
CA ARG A 42 -9.95 -0.72 -6.04
C ARG A 42 -11.15 -1.63 -5.86
N ARG A 43 -11.12 -2.51 -4.86
CA ARG A 43 -12.22 -3.40 -4.53
C ARG A 43 -13.36 -2.69 -3.81
N GLN A 44 -13.05 -1.83 -2.83
CA GLN A 44 -14.06 -1.26 -1.94
C GLN A 44 -14.60 0.10 -2.40
N CYS A 45 -13.74 0.95 -2.95
CA CYS A 45 -14.11 2.28 -3.41
C CYS A 45 -13.38 2.66 -4.71
N PRO A 46 -13.68 1.97 -5.83
CA PRO A 46 -13.01 2.21 -7.12
C PRO A 46 -13.19 3.62 -7.68
N THR A 47 -14.16 4.37 -7.18
CA THR A 47 -14.46 5.75 -7.60
C THR A 47 -13.81 6.79 -6.70
N VAL A 48 -13.19 6.40 -5.58
CA VAL A 48 -12.46 7.32 -4.70
C VAL A 48 -11.06 7.54 -5.29
N PRO A 49 -10.67 8.80 -5.57
CA PRO A 49 -9.36 9.13 -6.11
C PRO A 49 -8.29 9.01 -5.02
N THR A 50 -7.91 7.78 -4.69
CA THR A 50 -6.81 7.51 -3.73
C THR A 50 -5.45 7.87 -4.28
N ASP A 51 -5.39 8.18 -5.56
CA ASP A 51 -4.23 8.70 -6.28
C ASP A 51 -3.74 10.06 -5.74
N ARG A 52 -4.54 10.70 -4.87
CA ARG A 52 -4.21 11.94 -4.14
C ARG A 52 -3.71 11.73 -2.72
N LEU A 53 -3.65 10.50 -2.22
CA LEU A 53 -3.16 10.22 -0.87
C LEU A 53 -1.66 10.51 -0.80
N THR A 54 -1.29 11.58 -0.12
CA THR A 54 0.11 11.83 0.23
C THR A 54 0.54 10.90 1.37
N PRO A 55 1.84 10.67 1.58
CA PRO A 55 2.29 9.94 2.77
C PRO A 55 1.82 10.57 4.08
N ALA A 56 1.62 11.89 4.13
CA ALA A 56 1.09 12.56 5.32
C ALA A 56 -0.38 12.21 5.57
N ASP A 57 -1.22 12.20 4.52
CA ASP A 57 -2.63 11.79 4.64
C ASP A 57 -2.75 10.33 5.10
N LEU A 58 -1.84 9.48 4.64
CA LEU A 58 -1.80 8.09 5.06
C LEU A 58 -1.38 7.94 6.51
N LEU A 59 -0.39 8.69 6.99
CA LEU A 59 -0.04 8.69 8.41
C LEU A 59 -1.20 9.16 9.30
N ASP A 60 -1.92 10.21 8.90
CA ASP A 60 -3.10 10.69 9.64
C ASP A 60 -4.24 9.64 9.68
N ALA A 61 -4.47 8.98 8.55
CA ALA A 61 -5.43 7.88 8.47
C ALA A 61 -4.99 6.66 9.29
N GLU A 62 -3.69 6.35 9.31
CA GLU A 62 -3.10 5.27 10.10
C GLU A 62 -3.22 5.53 11.60
N ASP A 63 -2.94 6.75 12.05
CA ASP A 63 -3.10 7.17 13.44
C ASP A 63 -4.58 7.05 13.86
N THR A 64 -5.50 7.61 13.07
CA THR A 64 -6.94 7.48 13.31
C THR A 64 -7.38 6.01 13.36
N PHE A 65 -6.85 5.17 12.47
CA PHE A 65 -7.14 3.74 12.44
C PHE A 65 -6.62 3.04 13.71
N ARG A 66 -5.38 3.32 14.11
CA ARG A 66 -4.74 2.77 15.32
C ARG A 66 -5.48 3.16 16.59
N ASP A 67 -6.01 4.38 16.66
CA ASP A 67 -6.85 4.83 17.79
C ASP A 67 -8.13 4.00 17.92
N GLY A 68 -8.71 3.60 16.80
CA GLY A 68 -9.90 2.73 16.74
C GLY A 68 -9.64 1.24 16.95
N LEU A 69 -8.39 0.80 17.13
CA LEU A 69 -8.05 -0.59 17.39
C LEU A 69 -8.16 -0.96 18.88
N SER A 70 -8.49 -2.22 19.15
CA SER A 70 -8.34 -2.77 20.51
C SER A 70 -6.88 -2.78 20.95
N VAL A 71 -6.64 -2.80 22.26
CA VAL A 71 -5.28 -2.90 22.83
C VAL A 71 -4.51 -4.10 22.27
N ALA A 72 -5.16 -5.26 22.16
CA ALA A 72 -4.54 -6.47 21.63
C ALA A 72 -4.14 -6.34 20.15
N GLN A 73 -4.94 -5.67 19.33
CA GLN A 73 -4.62 -5.43 17.92
C GLN A 73 -3.47 -4.42 17.75
N ARG A 74 -3.47 -3.34 18.55
CA ARG A 74 -2.34 -2.39 18.58
C ARG A 74 -1.03 -3.09 18.95
N GLN A 75 -1.05 -3.89 20.02
CA GLN A 75 0.11 -4.68 20.44
C GLN A 75 0.55 -5.71 19.39
N ALA A 76 -0.38 -6.28 18.62
CA ALA A 76 -0.03 -7.17 17.53
C ALA A 76 0.74 -6.43 16.44
N MET A 77 0.29 -5.24 16.05
CA MET A 77 0.99 -4.40 15.07
C MET A 77 2.35 -3.91 15.60
N ASP A 78 2.41 -3.41 16.84
CA ASP A 78 3.65 -2.87 17.42
C ASP A 78 4.74 -3.94 17.59
N ARG A 79 4.37 -5.22 17.74
CA ARG A 79 5.34 -6.34 17.75
C ARG A 79 5.98 -6.58 16.40
N GLN A 80 5.27 -6.32 15.31
CA GLN A 80 5.77 -6.51 13.95
C GLN A 80 6.60 -5.30 13.49
N LEU A 81 6.32 -4.12 14.06
CA LEU A 81 7.05 -2.87 13.78
C LEU A 81 7.60 -2.22 15.04
N PRO A 82 8.83 -2.56 15.44
CA PRO A 82 9.51 -1.89 16.53
C PRO A 82 9.52 -0.37 16.31
N GLN A 83 9.14 0.38 17.35
CA GLN A 83 9.12 1.84 17.35
C GLN A 83 10.41 2.40 17.95
N ASP A 84 10.91 3.51 17.42
CA ASP A 84 12.03 4.29 17.98
C ASP A 84 11.50 5.53 18.73
N GLY A 85 10.72 5.26 19.79
CA GLY A 85 10.11 6.31 20.60
C GLY A 85 9.21 7.25 19.78
N ALA A 86 9.55 8.55 19.80
CA ALA A 86 8.78 9.60 19.13
C ALA A 86 9.04 9.71 17.62
N PHE A 87 10.02 8.97 17.08
CA PHE A 87 10.44 9.07 15.68
C PHE A 87 9.71 8.06 14.76
N GLY A 88 8.74 7.33 15.30
CA GLY A 88 7.96 6.33 14.56
C GLY A 88 8.71 5.01 14.40
N PRO A 89 8.53 4.28 13.29
CA PRO A 89 9.15 2.98 13.08
C PRO A 89 10.68 3.04 13.10
N ALA A 90 11.32 2.18 13.89
CA ALA A 90 12.78 2.20 14.09
C ALA A 90 13.57 2.01 12.79
N ARG A 91 13.02 1.25 11.83
CA ARG A 91 13.63 1.08 10.49
C ARG A 91 13.66 2.37 9.66
N CYS A 92 12.84 3.37 10.03
CA CYS A 92 12.75 4.65 9.35
C CYS A 92 13.55 5.77 10.04
N ALA A 93 14.11 5.55 11.24
CA ALA A 93 14.80 6.57 12.03
C ALA A 93 16.01 7.22 11.33
N ARG A 94 16.62 6.54 10.33
CA ARG A 94 17.74 7.08 9.53
C ARG A 94 17.37 7.41 8.08
N SER A 95 16.08 7.37 7.74
CA SER A 95 15.64 7.61 6.36
C SER A 95 15.60 9.10 6.07
N GLU A 96 16.24 9.54 4.99
CA GLU A 96 16.07 10.89 4.44
C GLU A 96 14.72 11.07 3.71
N GLY A 97 13.90 10.00 3.61
CA GLY A 97 12.66 9.96 2.83
C GLY A 97 11.42 10.61 3.47
N GLY A 98 11.58 11.32 4.59
CA GLY A 98 10.49 11.99 5.30
C GLY A 98 9.32 11.05 5.67
N ALA A 99 8.09 11.53 5.52
CA ALA A 99 6.86 10.77 5.83
C ALA A 99 6.65 9.50 4.98
N SER A 100 7.41 9.30 3.90
CA SER A 100 7.21 8.17 2.98
C SER A 100 7.62 6.83 3.58
N CYS A 101 8.75 6.78 4.30
CA CYS A 101 9.18 5.55 4.99
C CYS A 101 8.18 5.09 6.05
N PRO A 102 7.76 5.95 7.02
CA PRO A 102 6.84 5.51 8.06
C PRO A 102 5.48 5.10 7.48
N ALA A 103 4.94 5.83 6.51
CA ALA A 103 3.69 5.45 5.84
C ALA A 103 3.79 4.07 5.18
N ALA A 104 4.85 3.84 4.38
CA ALA A 104 5.06 2.53 3.77
C ALA A 104 5.21 1.42 4.83
N ALA A 105 5.90 1.72 5.93
CA ALA A 105 6.13 0.75 6.98
C ALA A 105 4.83 0.34 7.68
N TYR A 106 3.98 1.29 8.06
CA TYR A 106 2.69 0.98 8.68
C TYR A 106 1.74 0.24 7.75
N LEU A 107 1.70 0.58 6.46
CA LEU A 107 0.90 -0.16 5.47
C LEU A 107 1.31 -1.64 5.39
N GLU A 108 2.59 -1.95 5.48
CA GLU A 108 3.08 -3.34 5.51
C GLU A 108 2.57 -4.08 6.75
N GLU A 109 2.51 -3.43 7.91
CA GLU A 109 2.00 -4.07 9.13
C GLU A 109 0.49 -4.24 9.11
N ILE A 110 -0.24 -3.24 8.63
CA ILE A 110 -1.69 -3.34 8.43
C ILE A 110 -2.00 -4.51 7.50
N ALA A 111 -1.22 -4.69 6.43
CA ALA A 111 -1.34 -5.83 5.53
C ALA A 111 -0.97 -7.15 6.24
N GLY A 112 0.15 -7.20 6.94
CA GLY A 112 0.65 -8.38 7.66
C GLY A 112 -0.27 -8.85 8.79
N ALA A 113 -0.99 -7.92 9.43
CA ALA A 113 -2.01 -8.21 10.44
C ALA A 113 -3.37 -8.61 9.84
N GLY A 114 -3.52 -8.60 8.50
CA GLY A 114 -4.79 -8.90 7.83
C GLY A 114 -5.85 -7.81 8.02
N LEU A 115 -5.44 -6.59 8.38
CA LEU A 115 -6.32 -5.48 8.73
C LEU A 115 -6.59 -4.52 7.56
N MET A 116 -5.92 -4.72 6.41
CA MET A 116 -6.05 -3.86 5.23
C MET A 116 -7.50 -3.61 4.78
N PRO A 117 -8.41 -4.61 4.74
CA PRO A 117 -9.80 -4.36 4.39
C PRO A 117 -10.53 -3.40 5.33
N ARG A 118 -10.23 -3.45 6.63
CA ARG A 118 -10.84 -2.56 7.62
C ARG A 118 -10.24 -1.16 7.55
N PHE A 119 -8.93 -1.06 7.34
CA PHE A 119 -8.25 0.22 7.13
C PHE A 119 -8.82 0.96 5.91
N VAL A 120 -8.91 0.26 4.77
CA VAL A 120 -9.47 0.83 3.53
C VAL A 120 -10.93 1.22 3.68
N ALA A 121 -11.74 0.46 4.41
CA ALA A 121 -13.13 0.85 4.68
C ALA A 121 -13.22 2.23 5.37
N GLY A 122 -12.25 2.57 6.22
CA GLY A 122 -12.12 3.90 6.83
C GLY A 122 -11.78 4.98 5.81
N LEU A 123 -10.78 4.74 4.95
CA LEU A 123 -10.38 5.67 3.88
C LEU A 123 -11.52 5.91 2.87
N CYS A 124 -12.31 4.88 2.58
CA CYS A 124 -13.43 4.95 1.66
C CYS A 124 -14.65 5.69 2.25
N ALA A 125 -14.66 6.02 3.55
CA ALA A 125 -15.77 6.72 4.17
C ALA A 125 -15.82 8.19 3.70
N PRO A 126 -17.02 8.77 3.49
CA PRO A 126 -17.15 10.16 3.07
C PRO A 126 -16.45 11.12 4.05
N GLY A 127 -15.53 11.94 3.54
CA GLY A 127 -14.80 12.95 4.32
C GLY A 127 -13.60 12.44 5.11
N ALA A 128 -13.22 11.15 4.96
CA ALA A 128 -12.08 10.55 5.64
C ALA A 128 -10.71 10.97 5.06
N VAL A 129 -10.69 11.44 3.81
CA VAL A 129 -9.47 11.89 3.13
C VAL A 129 -9.76 13.29 2.56
N ARG A 130 -8.87 14.25 2.83
CA ARG A 130 -9.05 15.67 2.47
C ARG A 130 -8.33 16.06 1.19
#